data_AF-A0A813FZV4-F1
#
_entry.id   AF-A0A813FZV4-F1
#
_cell.length_a   1.000
_cell.length_b   1.000
_cell.length_c   1.000
_cell.angle_alpha   90.00
_cell.angle_beta   90.00
_cell.angle_gamma   90.00
#
_symmetry.space_group_name_H-M   'P 1'
#
loop_
_entity.id
_entity.type
_entity.pdbx_description
1 polymer ?
#
loop_
_entity_poly.entity_id
_entity_poly.type
_entity_poly.pdbx_seq_one_letter_code
_entity_poly.pdbx_strand_id
1 'polypeptide(L)'
;VRSIETELTDENWDELTENKVVFLKFHAPWCTQCRRVEQPWASVAESVNGGEKKDILIGSMDCSRGGKNKCFDLGVTSYPSFKYGHPDYLEDYTGPWEGSDLQQWAKDKLQRRCSPLSVELCSDSQRQQLEALAGKSYEELKSLVKSTEDELIGAADLTMEAALKNLQDQYEAGQTKRDETKPQLGDKADQELEELLIRLQGEYKAASAHRLQVKQEAYDSKLILLKMAEANQKRIESRAAESIQANAGRGGEL
;
A
#
# COMPACT_ATOMS: atom_id res chain seq x y z
N VAL A 1 20.97 18.27 11.92
CA VAL A 1 20.95 16.81 11.68
C VAL A 1 20.21 16.63 10.36
N ARG A 2 20.85 16.10 9.31
CA ARG A 2 20.14 15.81 8.06
C ARG A 2 19.08 14.75 8.36
N SER A 3 17.82 15.05 8.07
CA SER A 3 16.74 14.07 8.16
C SER A 3 17.07 12.91 7.21
N ILE A 4 17.30 11.71 7.75
CA ILE A 4 17.51 10.47 6.97
C ILE A 4 16.15 9.96 6.42
N GLU A 5 15.08 10.42 7.04
CA GLU A 5 13.71 10.20 6.63
C GLU A 5 13.40 10.98 5.35
N THR A 6 12.85 10.28 4.36
CA THR A 6 12.36 10.89 3.12
C THR A 6 10.95 11.41 3.35
N GLU A 7 10.73 12.70 3.13
CA GLU A 7 9.39 13.31 3.19
C GLU A 7 8.69 13.17 1.83
N LEU A 8 7.51 12.55 1.87
CA LEU A 8 6.62 12.40 0.73
C LEU A 8 5.51 13.44 0.76
N THR A 9 5.18 13.92 -0.42
CA THR A 9 4.09 14.85 -0.72
C THR A 9 3.26 14.29 -1.86
N ASP A 10 2.12 14.92 -2.12
CA ASP A 10 1.27 14.62 -3.27
C ASP A 10 2.04 14.74 -4.60
N GLU A 11 3.05 15.63 -4.66
CA GLU A 11 3.81 15.94 -5.87
C GLU A 11 4.94 14.95 -6.16
N ASN A 12 5.57 14.41 -5.12
CA ASN A 12 6.75 13.55 -5.26
C ASN A 12 6.46 12.05 -5.01
N TRP A 13 5.20 11.71 -4.67
CA TRP A 13 4.78 10.36 -4.33
C TRP A 13 5.20 9.34 -5.38
N ASP A 14 4.81 9.55 -6.63
CA ASP A 14 5.04 8.59 -7.71
C ASP A 14 6.53 8.37 -7.92
N GLU A 15 7.32 9.44 -7.98
CA GLU A 15 8.76 9.38 -8.20
C GLU A 15 9.51 8.65 -7.07
N LEU A 16 9.17 8.97 -5.81
CA LEU A 16 9.91 8.44 -4.67
C LEU A 16 9.54 7.00 -4.35
N THR A 17 8.30 6.61 -4.61
CA THR A 17 7.77 5.27 -4.29
C THR A 17 7.89 4.27 -5.44
N GLU A 18 8.19 4.73 -6.66
CA GLU A 18 8.33 3.91 -7.85
C GLU A 18 9.23 2.69 -7.62
N ASN A 19 8.73 1.49 -7.95
CA ASN A 19 9.46 0.21 -7.84
C ASN A 19 9.96 -0.14 -6.43
N LYS A 20 9.42 0.47 -5.38
CA LYS A 20 9.84 0.23 -3.99
C LYS A 20 8.75 -0.42 -3.16
N VAL A 21 9.17 -1.17 -2.15
CA VAL A 21 8.35 -1.44 -0.98
C VAL A 21 8.46 -0.23 -0.07
N VAL A 22 7.33 0.36 0.32
CA VAL A 22 7.34 1.53 1.19
C VAL A 22 6.92 1.15 2.60
N PHE A 23 7.46 1.85 3.60
CA PHE A 23 6.93 1.88 4.95
C PHE A 23 6.85 3.34 5.39
N LEU A 24 5.63 3.79 5.64
CA LEU A 24 5.29 5.20 5.72
C LEU A 24 4.67 5.54 7.07
N LYS A 25 5.16 6.63 7.67
CA LYS A 25 4.55 7.30 8.82
C LYS A 25 3.71 8.47 8.34
N PHE A 26 2.44 8.47 8.72
CA PHE A 26 1.50 9.56 8.46
C PHE A 26 1.31 10.37 9.73
N HIS A 27 1.49 11.68 9.65
CA HIS A 27 1.50 12.54 10.83
C HIS A 27 0.97 13.95 10.54
N ALA A 28 0.90 14.75 11.61
CA ALA A 28 0.66 16.19 11.56
C ALA A 28 1.55 16.89 12.61
N PRO A 29 1.99 18.14 12.38
CA PRO A 29 2.98 18.81 13.23
C PRO A 29 2.45 19.17 14.63
N TRP A 30 1.12 19.29 14.78
CA TRP A 30 0.44 19.58 16.04
C TRP A 30 0.12 18.32 16.87
N CYS A 31 0.35 17.13 16.32
CA CYS A 31 0.06 15.85 16.96
C CYS A 31 1.10 15.51 18.05
N THR A 32 0.68 15.51 19.32
CA THR A 32 1.56 15.22 20.46
C THR A 32 2.09 13.79 20.44
N GLN A 33 1.25 12.82 20.07
CA GLN A 33 1.60 11.41 19.97
C GLN A 33 2.66 11.19 18.87
N CYS A 34 2.55 11.90 17.75
CA CYS A 34 3.48 11.82 16.63
C CYS A 34 4.90 12.21 17.06
N ARG A 35 5.03 13.25 17.91
CA ARG A 35 6.33 13.65 18.48
C ARG A 35 7.03 12.54 19.28
N ARG A 36 6.28 11.61 19.88
CA ARG A 36 6.85 10.47 20.62
C ARG A 36 7.45 9.41 19.67
N VAL A 37 6.97 9.35 18.42
CA VAL A 37 7.41 8.36 17.43
C VAL A 37 8.57 8.86 16.58
N GLU A 38 8.87 10.16 16.58
CA GLU A 38 9.94 10.73 15.75
C GLU A 38 11.29 10.03 15.95
N GLN A 39 11.69 9.77 17.20
CA GLN A 39 12.97 9.10 17.48
C GLN A 39 12.97 7.61 17.07
N PRO A 40 11.98 6.77 17.48
CA PRO A 40 11.88 5.40 16.98
C PRO A 40 11.86 5.31 15.45
N TRP A 41 11.10 6.20 14.79
CA TRP A 41 10.97 6.21 13.34
C TRP A 41 12.28 6.56 12.63
N ALA A 42 13.01 7.57 13.13
CA ALA A 42 14.31 7.94 12.58
C ALA A 42 15.32 6.77 12.66
N SER A 43 15.30 5.99 13.75
CA SER A 43 16.15 4.80 13.90
C SER A 43 15.82 3.72 12.86
N VAL A 44 14.53 3.51 12.56
CA VAL A 44 14.09 2.59 11.49
C VAL A 44 14.62 3.08 10.14
N ALA A 45 14.39 4.36 9.83
CA ALA A 45 14.82 4.96 8.57
C ALA A 45 16.34 4.85 8.38
N GLU A 46 17.13 5.13 9.42
CA GLU A 46 18.59 4.98 9.37
C GLU A 46 19.02 3.54 9.09
N SER A 47 18.39 2.57 9.75
CA SER A 47 18.76 1.16 9.58
C SER A 47 18.38 0.56 8.23
N VAL A 48 17.34 1.08 7.57
CA VAL A 48 16.83 0.54 6.29
C VAL A 48 17.33 1.37 5.11
N ASN A 49 17.11 2.68 5.10
CA ASN A 49 17.53 3.55 3.99
C ASN A 49 19.05 3.69 3.91
N GLY A 50 19.75 3.57 5.05
CA GLY A 50 21.22 3.59 5.11
C GLY A 50 21.89 2.25 4.77
N GLY A 51 21.10 1.19 4.61
CA GLY A 51 21.60 -0.17 4.31
C GLY A 51 21.65 -0.50 2.82
N GLU A 52 21.84 -1.78 2.49
CA GLU A 52 21.90 -2.27 1.11
C GLU A 52 20.52 -2.37 0.42
N LYS A 53 19.41 -2.21 1.17
CA LYS A 53 18.04 -2.41 0.70
C LYS A 53 17.49 -1.17 -0.05
N LYS A 54 18.08 -0.83 -1.21
CA LYS A 54 17.67 0.34 -2.02
C LYS A 54 16.23 0.30 -2.55
N ASP A 55 15.63 -0.88 -2.58
CA ASP A 55 14.27 -1.13 -3.06
C ASP A 55 13.22 -0.97 -1.94
N ILE A 56 13.64 -0.52 -0.76
CA ILE A 56 12.76 -0.23 0.37
C ILE A 56 12.88 1.25 0.72
N LEU A 57 11.74 1.92 0.85
CA LEU A 57 11.67 3.31 1.27
C LEU A 57 11.03 3.41 2.65
N ILE A 58 11.78 3.90 3.62
CA ILE A 58 11.20 4.43 4.86
C ILE A 58 10.98 5.92 4.68
N GLY A 59 9.73 6.36 4.78
CA GLY A 59 9.38 7.76 4.58
C GLY A 59 8.25 8.23 5.50
N SER A 60 7.91 9.51 5.36
CA SER A 60 6.77 10.08 6.05
C SER A 60 6.02 11.09 5.23
N MET A 61 4.82 11.39 5.68
CA MET A 61 3.92 12.29 5.01
C MET A 61 3.17 13.15 6.04
N ASP A 62 3.29 14.47 5.90
CA ASP A 62 2.49 15.44 6.63
C ASP A 62 1.12 15.60 5.95
N CYS A 63 0.12 14.93 6.51
CA CYS A 63 -1.25 14.92 6.03
C CYS A 63 -2.00 16.25 6.25
N SER A 64 -1.39 17.20 6.97
CA SER A 64 -1.93 18.55 7.16
C SER A 64 -1.40 19.56 6.14
N ARG A 65 -0.41 19.18 5.32
CA ARG A 65 0.27 20.05 4.35
C ARG A 65 0.34 19.38 2.98
N GLY A 66 1.55 19.17 2.47
CA GLY A 66 1.81 18.73 1.11
C GLY A 66 1.38 17.30 0.80
N GLY A 67 1.03 16.48 1.79
CA GLY A 67 0.54 15.11 1.60
C GLY A 67 -0.96 14.93 1.80
N LYS A 68 -1.73 16.02 1.89
CA LYS A 68 -3.14 15.95 2.30
C LYS A 68 -3.97 15.05 1.39
N ASN A 69 -3.83 15.16 0.07
CA ASN A 69 -4.66 14.38 -0.85
C ASN A 69 -4.27 12.90 -0.81
N LYS A 70 -2.97 12.58 -0.80
CA LYS A 70 -2.53 11.19 -0.68
C LYS A 70 -2.89 10.56 0.65
N CYS A 71 -2.82 11.27 1.75
CA CYS A 71 -3.33 10.74 3.02
C CYS A 71 -4.81 10.39 2.96
N PHE A 72 -5.62 11.21 2.28
CA PHE A 72 -7.04 10.93 2.06
C PHE A 72 -7.23 9.69 1.17
N ASP A 73 -6.56 9.63 0.02
CA ASP A 73 -6.63 8.49 -0.91
C ASP A 73 -6.22 7.16 -0.25
N LEU A 74 -5.22 7.22 0.63
CA LEU A 74 -4.69 6.07 1.37
C LEU A 74 -5.52 5.73 2.62
N GLY A 75 -6.63 6.43 2.87
CA GLY A 75 -7.55 6.15 3.97
C GLY A 75 -6.97 6.45 5.36
N VAL A 76 -6.07 7.42 5.48
CA VAL A 76 -5.50 7.83 6.76
C VAL A 76 -6.51 8.66 7.55
N THR A 77 -6.98 8.12 8.67
CA THR A 77 -8.04 8.75 9.49
C THR A 77 -7.57 9.22 10.87
N SER A 78 -6.37 8.82 11.31
CA SER A 78 -5.81 9.19 12.61
C SER A 78 -4.29 9.30 12.57
N TYR A 79 -3.72 9.98 13.57
CA TYR A 79 -2.27 10.21 13.66
C TYR A 79 -1.71 9.82 15.04
N PRO A 80 -0.50 9.24 15.11
CA PRO A 80 0.26 8.73 13.97
C PRO A 80 -0.41 7.46 13.39
N SER A 81 -0.28 7.27 12.08
CA SER A 81 -0.61 6.01 11.42
C SER A 81 0.61 5.50 10.66
N PHE A 82 0.73 4.18 10.52
CA PHE A 82 1.82 3.54 9.81
C PHE A 82 1.25 2.58 8.78
N LYS A 83 1.74 2.66 7.54
CA LYS A 83 1.34 1.72 6.49
C LYS A 83 2.54 1.24 5.71
N TYR A 84 2.50 0.00 5.23
CA TYR A 84 3.59 -0.62 4.49
C TYR A 84 3.09 -1.43 3.30
N GLY A 85 3.96 -1.67 2.32
CA GLY A 85 3.66 -2.53 1.17
C GLY A 85 4.04 -1.91 -0.15
N HIS A 86 3.27 -2.23 -1.19
CA HIS A 86 3.42 -1.62 -2.50
C HIS A 86 2.74 -0.24 -2.49
N PRO A 87 3.24 0.79 -3.21
CA PRO A 87 2.66 2.14 -3.15
C PRO A 87 1.18 2.21 -3.52
N ASP A 88 0.74 1.32 -4.44
CA ASP A 88 -0.67 1.20 -4.84
C ASP A 88 -1.54 0.44 -3.84
N TYR A 89 -0.93 -0.32 -2.94
CA TYR A 89 -1.63 -1.17 -1.99
C TYR A 89 -0.85 -1.25 -0.68
N LEU A 90 -1.28 -0.44 0.29
CA LEU A 90 -0.66 -0.34 1.60
C LEU A 90 -1.52 -1.00 2.68
N GLU A 91 -0.88 -1.85 3.48
CA GLU A 91 -1.45 -2.45 4.67
C GLU A 91 -1.21 -1.57 5.89
N ASP A 92 -2.15 -1.58 6.84
CA ASP A 92 -1.97 -0.94 8.13
C ASP A 92 -0.98 -1.73 9.01
N TYR A 93 0.02 -1.02 9.54
CA TYR A 93 0.85 -1.55 10.61
C TYR A 93 0.21 -1.25 11.96
N THR A 94 -0.20 -2.31 12.66
CA THR A 94 -0.86 -2.25 13.97
C THR A 94 0.03 -2.70 15.12
N GLY A 95 1.32 -2.91 14.85
CA GLY A 95 2.29 -3.35 15.85
C GLY A 95 2.76 -2.22 16.81
N PRO A 96 3.51 -2.59 17.85
CA PRO A 96 4.07 -1.62 18.80
C PRO A 96 5.14 -0.74 18.16
N TRP A 97 5.02 0.57 18.35
CA TRP A 97 5.94 1.58 17.83
C TRP A 97 6.95 2.10 18.88
N GLU A 98 6.84 1.66 20.13
CA GLU A 98 7.78 1.99 21.20
C GLU A 98 8.93 0.98 21.26
N GLY A 99 10.11 1.41 21.74
CA GLY A 99 11.27 0.53 21.92
C GLY A 99 11.92 0.05 20.61
N SER A 100 12.49 -1.16 20.62
CA SER A 100 13.16 -1.77 19.46
C SER A 100 12.21 -2.54 18.52
N ASP A 101 10.94 -2.70 18.88
CA ASP A 101 10.01 -3.61 18.21
C ASP A 101 9.73 -3.18 16.77
N LEU A 102 9.53 -1.88 16.55
CA LEU A 102 9.32 -1.31 15.22
C LEU A 102 10.51 -1.57 14.29
N GLN A 103 11.72 -1.45 14.83
CA GLN A 103 12.95 -1.69 14.08
C GLN A 103 13.13 -3.19 13.76
N GLN A 104 12.85 -4.06 14.72
CA GLN A 104 12.94 -5.50 14.52
C GLN A 104 11.91 -5.96 13.49
N TRP A 105 10.67 -5.50 13.62
CA TRP A 105 9.61 -5.76 12.65
C TRP A 105 9.99 -5.28 11.26
N ALA A 106 10.52 -4.05 11.13
CA ALA A 106 10.95 -3.51 9.85
C ALA A 106 12.06 -4.36 9.22
N LYS A 107 13.01 -4.87 10.02
CA LYS A 107 14.08 -5.74 9.51
C LYS A 107 13.56 -7.08 9.00
N ASP A 108 12.64 -7.69 9.75
CA ASP A 108 12.16 -9.05 9.52
C ASP A 108 11.09 -9.11 8.42
N LYS A 109 10.19 -8.11 8.39
CA LYS A 109 9.00 -8.08 7.53
C LYS A 109 9.15 -7.23 6.29
N LEU A 110 9.97 -6.17 6.32
CA LEU A 110 10.30 -5.43 5.09
C LEU A 110 11.38 -6.21 4.33
N GLN A 111 10.89 -7.08 3.45
CA GLN A 111 11.72 -7.83 2.54
C GLN A 111 11.77 -7.12 1.19
N ARG A 112 12.95 -7.17 0.56
CA ARG A 112 13.07 -6.77 -0.83
C ARG A 112 12.20 -7.75 -1.64
N ARG A 113 11.31 -7.23 -2.48
CA ARG A 113 10.43 -8.03 -3.33
C ARG A 113 11.02 -8.11 -4.73
N CYS A 114 10.58 -9.10 -5.50
CA CYS A 114 10.84 -9.16 -6.94
C CYS A 114 10.43 -7.85 -7.62
N SER A 115 11.35 -7.24 -8.35
CA SER A 115 11.18 -5.96 -9.06
C SER A 115 12.17 -5.91 -10.24
N PRO A 116 11.95 -5.09 -11.28
CA PRO A 116 12.94 -4.86 -12.34
C PRO A 116 14.31 -4.41 -11.84
N LEU A 117 14.38 -3.81 -10.64
CA LEU A 117 15.64 -3.40 -10.00
C LEU A 117 16.27 -4.51 -9.14
N SER A 118 15.52 -5.57 -8.86
CA SER A 118 15.91 -6.69 -8.01
C SER A 118 15.48 -8.04 -8.59
N VAL A 119 15.81 -8.24 -9.87
CA VAL A 119 15.48 -9.46 -10.64
C VAL A 119 16.09 -10.72 -10.00
N GLU A 120 17.19 -10.56 -9.27
CA GLU A 120 17.82 -11.64 -8.50
C GLU A 120 16.89 -12.26 -7.45
N LEU A 121 15.93 -11.48 -6.94
CA LEU A 121 14.95 -11.91 -5.92
C LEU A 121 13.69 -12.54 -6.52
N CYS A 122 13.55 -12.53 -7.85
CA CYS A 122 12.43 -13.12 -8.55
C CYS A 122 12.59 -14.64 -8.69
N SER A 123 11.49 -15.38 -8.54
CA SER A 123 11.41 -16.80 -8.94
C SER A 123 11.53 -16.96 -10.46
N ASP A 124 11.81 -18.18 -10.94
CA ASP A 124 11.97 -18.45 -12.37
C ASP A 124 10.73 -18.08 -13.19
N SER A 125 9.53 -18.30 -12.63
CA SER A 125 8.26 -17.88 -13.25
C SER A 125 8.16 -16.36 -13.37
N GLN A 126 8.49 -15.63 -12.30
CA GLN A 126 8.48 -14.17 -12.30
C GLN A 126 9.53 -13.60 -13.25
N ARG A 127 10.69 -14.25 -13.38
CA ARG A 127 11.72 -13.86 -14.36
C ARG A 127 11.25 -14.03 -15.79
N GLN A 128 10.62 -15.17 -16.13
CA GLN A 128 10.01 -15.36 -17.45
C GLN A 128 8.95 -14.31 -17.75
N GLN A 129 8.13 -13.95 -16.75
CA GLN A 129 7.16 -12.88 -16.89
C GLN A 129 7.83 -11.53 -17.13
N LEU A 130 8.84 -11.17 -16.34
CA LEU A 130 9.60 -9.93 -16.52
C LEU A 130 10.26 -9.85 -17.90
N GLU A 131 10.86 -10.93 -18.40
CA GLU A 131 11.42 -11.00 -19.75
C GLU A 131 10.34 -10.82 -20.83
N ALA A 132 9.18 -11.47 -20.67
CA ALA A 132 8.06 -11.33 -21.59
C ALA A 132 7.46 -9.91 -21.60
N LEU A 133 7.58 -9.18 -20.48
CA LEU A 133 7.15 -7.79 -20.36
C LEU A 133 8.20 -6.80 -20.88
N ALA A 134 9.48 -7.07 -20.68
CA ALA A 134 10.58 -6.22 -21.14
C ALA A 134 10.64 -6.08 -22.67
N GLY A 135 10.07 -7.02 -23.42
CA GLY A 135 9.97 -6.97 -24.88
C GLY A 135 8.78 -6.18 -25.43
N LYS A 136 7.89 -5.64 -24.58
CA LYS A 136 6.68 -4.92 -25.00
C LYS A 136 6.96 -3.43 -25.16
N SER A 137 6.14 -2.72 -25.94
CA SER A 137 6.15 -1.25 -25.99
C SER A 137 5.42 -0.63 -24.79
N TYR A 138 5.68 0.65 -24.50
CA TYR A 138 4.98 1.39 -23.45
C TYR A 138 3.45 1.34 -23.62
N GLU A 139 2.95 1.53 -24.84
CA GLU A 139 1.51 1.49 -25.12
C GLU A 139 0.90 0.09 -24.91
N GLU A 140 1.64 -0.97 -25.27
CA GLU A 140 1.23 -2.35 -24.97
C GLU A 140 1.22 -2.61 -23.47
N LEU A 141 2.25 -2.18 -22.74
CA LEU A 141 2.33 -2.32 -21.28
C LEU A 141 1.18 -1.60 -20.59
N LYS A 142 0.92 -0.34 -20.95
CA LYS A 142 -0.20 0.45 -20.46
C LYS A 142 -1.56 -0.22 -20.72
N SER A 143 -1.75 -0.76 -21.93
CA SER A 143 -2.95 -1.52 -22.27
C SER A 143 -3.07 -2.78 -21.43
N LEU A 144 -1.96 -3.50 -21.20
CA LEU A 144 -1.95 -4.70 -20.36
C LEU A 144 -2.25 -4.35 -18.90
N VAL A 145 -1.66 -3.29 -18.35
CA VAL A 145 -1.94 -2.78 -17.00
C VAL A 145 -3.43 -2.49 -16.87
N LYS A 146 -3.99 -1.68 -17.76
CA LYS A 146 -5.42 -1.36 -17.75
C LYS A 146 -6.30 -2.61 -17.82
N SER A 147 -6.03 -3.52 -18.75
CA SER A 147 -6.82 -4.75 -18.89
C SER A 147 -6.72 -5.66 -17.66
N THR A 148 -5.55 -5.70 -17.02
CA THR A 148 -5.31 -6.51 -15.82
C THR A 148 -5.95 -5.85 -14.61
N GLU A 149 -5.92 -4.52 -14.49
CA GLU A 149 -6.67 -3.76 -13.48
C GLU A 149 -8.17 -3.99 -13.63
N ASP A 150 -8.73 -3.88 -14.84
CA ASP A 150 -10.15 -4.13 -15.12
C ASP A 150 -10.55 -5.59 -14.78
N GLU A 151 -9.70 -6.57 -15.09
CA GLU A 151 -9.91 -7.98 -14.75
C GLU A 151 -9.86 -8.22 -13.23
N LEU A 152 -8.90 -7.62 -12.53
CA LEU A 152 -8.74 -7.73 -11.07
C LEU A 152 -9.87 -7.02 -10.31
N ILE A 153 -10.31 -5.86 -10.78
CA ILE A 153 -11.44 -5.10 -10.23
C ILE A 153 -12.73 -5.89 -10.49
N GLY A 154 -12.95 -6.38 -11.71
CA GLY A 154 -14.14 -7.15 -12.08
C GLY A 154 -14.28 -8.48 -11.34
N ALA A 155 -13.18 -9.21 -11.13
CA ALA A 155 -13.18 -10.49 -10.43
C ALA A 155 -13.39 -10.35 -8.91
N ALA A 156 -12.95 -9.24 -8.32
CA ALA A 156 -12.96 -9.04 -6.87
C ALA A 156 -14.16 -8.23 -6.34
N ASP A 157 -14.97 -7.62 -7.22
CA ASP A 157 -16.13 -6.81 -6.82
C ASP A 157 -17.47 -7.55 -6.96
N LEU A 158 -17.64 -8.44 -7.95
CA LEU A 158 -18.96 -9.07 -8.20
C LEU A 158 -19.42 -10.08 -7.13
N THR A 159 -18.51 -10.80 -6.48
CA THR A 159 -18.86 -11.86 -5.50
C THR A 159 -18.66 -11.42 -4.05
N MET A 160 -17.71 -10.54 -3.78
CA MET A 160 -17.36 -10.15 -2.40
C MET A 160 -18.06 -8.89 -1.92
N GLU A 161 -18.35 -7.88 -2.76
CA GLU A 161 -19.14 -6.71 -2.31
C GLU A 161 -20.58 -7.08 -2.01
N ALA A 162 -21.19 -7.92 -2.85
CA ALA A 162 -22.53 -8.43 -2.60
C ALA A 162 -22.58 -9.25 -1.28
N ALA A 163 -21.55 -10.07 -1.02
CA ALA A 163 -21.45 -10.83 0.22
C ALA A 163 -21.18 -9.94 1.45
N LEU A 164 -20.31 -8.94 1.34
CA LEU A 164 -20.03 -7.97 2.40
C LEU A 164 -21.25 -7.11 2.70
N LYS A 165 -21.94 -6.64 1.67
CA LYS A 165 -23.18 -5.88 1.80
C LYS A 165 -24.27 -6.72 2.46
N ASN A 166 -24.41 -7.98 2.07
CA ASN A 166 -25.37 -8.89 2.71
C ASN A 166 -25.03 -9.11 4.20
N LEU A 167 -23.76 -9.32 4.55
CA LEU A 167 -23.34 -9.45 5.95
C LEU A 167 -23.56 -8.16 6.75
N GLN A 168 -23.27 -7.01 6.15
CA GLN A 168 -23.52 -5.67 6.72
C GLN A 168 -25.02 -5.48 6.99
N ASP A 169 -25.85 -5.73 5.99
CA ASP A 169 -27.31 -5.63 6.08
C ASP A 169 -27.84 -6.58 7.20
N GLN A 170 -27.28 -7.78 7.34
CA GLN A 170 -27.62 -8.72 8.41
C GLN A 170 -27.19 -8.23 9.79
N TYR A 171 -26.01 -7.62 9.91
CA TYR A 171 -25.51 -7.07 11.18
C TYR A 171 -26.38 -5.90 11.64
N GLU A 172 -26.70 -4.97 10.75
CA GLU A 172 -27.54 -3.79 11.04
C GLU A 172 -28.97 -4.19 11.37
N ALA A 173 -29.54 -5.16 10.64
CA ALA A 173 -30.84 -5.74 10.95
C ALA A 173 -30.85 -6.45 12.31
N GLY A 174 -29.78 -7.18 12.64
CA GLY A 174 -29.62 -7.86 13.92
C GLY A 174 -29.49 -6.88 15.10
N GLN A 175 -28.74 -5.79 14.94
CA GLN A 175 -28.65 -4.73 15.95
C GLN A 175 -29.99 -4.04 16.17
N THR A 176 -30.67 -3.65 15.09
CA THR A 176 -32.00 -3.01 15.17
C THR A 176 -32.97 -3.91 15.90
N LYS A 177 -33.02 -5.19 15.54
CA LYS A 177 -33.91 -6.17 16.16
C LYS A 177 -33.59 -6.39 17.63
N ARG A 178 -32.30 -6.45 18.02
CA ARG A 178 -31.88 -6.48 19.42
C ARG A 178 -32.37 -5.24 20.15
N ASP A 179 -32.12 -4.04 19.64
CA ASP A 179 -32.49 -2.80 20.31
C ASP A 179 -34.01 -2.65 20.47
N GLU A 180 -34.80 -3.15 19.51
CA GLU A 180 -36.26 -3.23 19.57
C GLU A 180 -36.79 -4.26 20.58
N THR A 181 -36.12 -5.41 20.71
CA THR A 181 -36.55 -6.51 21.59
C THR A 181 -35.91 -6.48 22.97
N LYS A 182 -34.84 -5.70 23.18
CA LYS A 182 -34.15 -5.50 24.45
C LYS A 182 -35.08 -5.13 25.62
N PRO A 183 -36.12 -4.30 25.44
CA PRO A 183 -37.09 -4.01 26.50
C PRO A 183 -37.96 -5.23 26.90
N GLN A 184 -37.99 -6.28 26.07
CA GLN A 184 -38.83 -7.48 26.20
C GLN A 184 -38.02 -8.76 26.47
N LEU A 185 -36.69 -8.70 26.36
CA LEU A 185 -35.76 -9.82 26.58
C LEU A 185 -35.24 -9.82 28.02
N GLY A 186 -35.14 -11.00 28.62
CA GLY A 186 -34.40 -11.16 29.88
C GLY A 186 -32.89 -11.12 29.64
N ASP A 187 -32.11 -10.71 30.65
CA ASP A 187 -30.65 -10.48 30.58
C ASP A 187 -29.86 -11.58 29.86
N LYS A 188 -30.24 -12.84 30.05
CA LYS A 188 -29.59 -14.00 29.41
C LYS A 188 -29.79 -14.03 27.90
N ALA A 189 -30.96 -13.64 27.41
CA ALA A 189 -31.27 -13.62 25.99
C ALA A 189 -30.70 -12.38 25.28
N ASP A 190 -30.52 -11.26 26.01
CA ASP A 190 -29.77 -10.09 25.52
C ASP A 190 -28.28 -10.43 25.33
N GLN A 191 -27.68 -11.15 26.30
CA GLN A 191 -26.29 -11.63 26.20
C GLN A 191 -26.07 -12.60 25.04
N GLU A 192 -26.96 -13.58 24.84
CA GLU A 192 -26.85 -14.53 23.72
C GLU A 192 -26.96 -13.83 22.35
N LEU A 193 -27.78 -12.78 22.25
CA LEU A 193 -27.93 -11.99 21.04
C LEU A 193 -26.72 -11.07 20.79
N GLU A 194 -26.11 -10.53 21.85
CA GLU A 194 -24.88 -9.75 21.78
C GLU A 194 -23.67 -10.60 21.34
N GLU A 195 -23.52 -11.82 21.84
CA GLU A 195 -22.46 -12.76 21.40
C GLU A 195 -22.60 -13.12 19.91
N LEU A 196 -23.82 -13.33 19.42
CA LEU A 196 -24.08 -13.61 18.01
C LEU A 196 -23.69 -12.42 17.11
N LEU A 197 -23.99 -11.19 17.54
CA LEU A 197 -23.61 -9.98 16.81
C LEU A 197 -22.10 -9.76 16.78
N ILE A 198 -21.40 -10.01 17.88
CA ILE A 198 -19.93 -9.96 17.94
C ILE A 198 -19.31 -10.97 16.96
N ARG A 199 -19.86 -12.19 16.91
CA ARG A 199 -19.41 -13.23 15.98
C ARG A 199 -19.64 -12.82 14.52
N LEU A 200 -20.83 -12.33 14.19
CA LEU A 200 -21.18 -11.87 12.85
C LEU A 200 -20.28 -10.70 12.40
N GLN A 201 -19.97 -9.79 13.31
CA GLN A 201 -19.03 -8.69 13.08
C GLN A 201 -17.59 -9.20 12.87
N GLY A 202 -17.18 -10.25 13.58
CA GLY A 202 -15.89 -10.92 13.39
C GLY A 202 -15.80 -11.58 12.02
N GLU A 203 -16.85 -12.27 11.59
CA GLU A 203 -16.96 -12.90 10.26
C GLU A 203 -16.94 -11.85 9.14
N TYR A 204 -17.63 -10.72 9.32
CA TYR A 204 -17.56 -9.57 8.41
C TYR A 204 -16.14 -9.01 8.27
N LYS A 205 -15.46 -8.77 9.39
CA LYS A 205 -14.08 -8.26 9.41
C LYS A 205 -13.11 -9.25 8.75
N ALA A 206 -13.26 -10.55 9.01
CA ALA A 206 -12.44 -11.60 8.41
C ALA A 206 -12.66 -11.71 6.89
N ALA A 207 -13.91 -11.66 6.43
CA ALA A 207 -14.24 -11.69 5.00
C ALA A 207 -13.71 -10.44 4.26
N SER A 208 -13.77 -9.28 4.92
CA SER A 208 -13.21 -8.02 4.40
C SER A 208 -11.67 -8.08 4.30
N ALA A 209 -11.00 -8.60 5.33
CA ALA A 209 -9.54 -8.79 5.32
C ALA A 209 -9.11 -9.82 4.26
N HIS A 210 -9.86 -10.90 4.07
CA HIS A 210 -9.59 -11.90 3.04
C HIS A 210 -9.78 -11.34 1.63
N ARG A 211 -10.77 -10.46 1.39
CA ARG A 211 -10.91 -9.71 0.12
C ARG A 211 -9.67 -8.87 -0.18
N LEU A 212 -9.15 -8.19 0.84
CA LEU A 212 -7.91 -7.41 0.73
C LEU A 212 -6.73 -8.34 0.39
N GLN A 213 -6.58 -9.45 1.12
CA GLN A 213 -5.49 -10.42 0.91
C GLN A 213 -5.52 -11.08 -0.48
N VAL A 214 -6.70 -11.47 -0.98
CA VAL A 214 -6.84 -12.06 -2.33
C VAL A 214 -6.57 -11.01 -3.42
N LYS A 215 -7.05 -9.77 -3.26
CA LYS A 215 -6.67 -8.65 -4.14
C LYS A 215 -5.15 -8.46 -4.11
N GLN A 216 -4.53 -8.57 -2.94
CA GLN A 216 -3.10 -8.39 -2.77
C GLN A 216 -2.24 -9.50 -3.38
N GLU A 217 -2.59 -10.77 -3.20
CA GLU A 217 -1.89 -11.90 -3.83
C GLU A 217 -2.00 -11.84 -5.37
N ALA A 218 -3.13 -11.34 -5.89
CA ALA A 218 -3.35 -11.10 -7.31
C ALA A 218 -2.58 -9.87 -7.84
N TYR A 219 -2.42 -8.82 -7.03
CA TYR A 219 -1.50 -7.71 -7.29
C TYR A 219 -0.04 -8.20 -7.30
N ASP A 220 0.36 -9.00 -6.31
CA ASP A 220 1.72 -9.45 -6.04
C ASP A 220 2.30 -10.38 -7.13
N SER A 221 1.46 -11.04 -7.93
CA SER A 221 1.92 -12.05 -8.89
C SER A 221 1.98 -11.58 -10.36
N LYS A 222 1.21 -10.56 -10.77
CA LYS A 222 1.22 -10.10 -12.18
C LYS A 222 1.12 -8.58 -12.36
N LEU A 223 0.23 -7.91 -11.62
CA LEU A 223 0.00 -6.48 -11.83
C LEU A 223 1.17 -5.62 -11.35
N ILE A 224 1.80 -5.97 -10.23
CA ILE A 224 3.00 -5.27 -9.75
C ILE A 224 4.11 -5.35 -10.81
N LEU A 225 4.39 -6.54 -11.35
CA LEU A 225 5.42 -6.71 -12.39
C LEU A 225 5.11 -5.91 -13.66
N LEU A 226 3.83 -5.83 -14.05
CA LEU A 226 3.36 -5.04 -15.19
C LEU A 226 3.56 -3.53 -14.98
N LYS A 227 3.13 -3.00 -13.84
CA LYS A 227 3.30 -1.58 -13.51
C LYS A 227 4.77 -1.20 -13.40
N MET A 228 5.57 -2.06 -12.79
CA MET A 228 7.01 -1.85 -12.69
C MET A 228 7.69 -1.84 -14.07
N ALA A 229 7.30 -2.74 -14.98
CA ALA A 229 7.80 -2.76 -16.35
C ALA A 229 7.38 -1.50 -17.13
N GLU A 230 6.10 -1.08 -17.02
CA GLU A 230 5.58 0.15 -17.64
C GLU A 230 6.38 1.38 -17.18
N ALA A 231 6.59 1.51 -15.86
CA ALA A 231 7.27 2.65 -15.27
C ALA A 231 8.74 2.72 -15.69
N ASN A 232 9.45 1.57 -15.68
CA ASN A 232 10.82 1.48 -16.19
C ASN A 232 10.92 1.85 -17.68
N GLN A 233 9.96 1.42 -18.51
CA GLN A 233 9.95 1.73 -19.93
C GLN A 233 9.72 3.21 -20.20
N LYS A 234 8.77 3.84 -19.48
CA LYS A 234 8.52 5.28 -19.55
C LYS A 234 9.79 6.09 -19.22
N ARG A 235 10.61 5.64 -18.27
CA ARG A 235 11.91 6.26 -17.93
C ARG A 235 12.95 6.09 -19.02
N ILE A 236 13.00 4.93 -19.67
CA ILE A 236 13.92 4.70 -20.80
C ILE A 236 13.56 5.66 -21.94
N GLU A 237 12.28 5.80 -22.25
CA GLU A 237 11.78 6.71 -23.28
C GLU A 237 12.05 8.18 -22.92
N SER A 238 11.85 8.60 -21.67
CA SER A 238 12.14 9.98 -21.23
C SER A 238 13.62 10.32 -21.31
N ARG A 239 14.50 9.41 -20.87
CA ARG A 239 15.96 9.58 -20.98
C ARG A 239 16.43 9.58 -22.43
N ALA A 240 15.86 8.74 -23.28
CA ALA A 240 16.13 8.75 -24.71
C ALA A 240 15.75 10.12 -25.32
N ALA A 241 14.58 10.66 -24.98
CA ALA A 241 14.14 11.98 -25.44
C ALA A 241 15.07 13.11 -24.98
N GLU A 242 15.48 13.12 -23.71
CA GLU A 242 16.44 14.09 -23.17
C GLU A 242 17.81 14.02 -23.89
N SER A 243 18.29 12.82 -24.18
CA SER A 243 19.56 12.61 -24.90
C SER A 243 19.52 13.08 -26.36
N ILE A 244 18.36 12.90 -27.02
CA ILE A 244 18.14 13.38 -28.39
C ILE A 244 18.10 14.91 -28.41
N GLN A 245 17.43 15.55 -27.44
CA GLN A 245 17.43 17.00 -27.30
C GLN A 245 18.84 17.57 -26.99
N ALA A 246 19.60 16.89 -26.12
CA ALA A 246 20.97 17.30 -25.80
C ALA A 246 21.94 17.18 -27.00
N ASN A 247 21.73 16.20 -27.88
CA ASN A 247 22.54 16.03 -29.10
C ASN A 247 22.09 16.96 -30.24
N ALA A 248 20.79 17.23 -30.39
CA ALA A 248 20.28 18.22 -31.35
C ALA A 248 20.79 19.64 -31.03
N GLY A 249 20.99 19.97 -29.75
CA GLY A 249 21.59 21.24 -29.33
C GLY A 249 23.09 21.38 -29.63
N ARG A 250 23.83 20.28 -29.84
CA ARG A 250 25.28 20.30 -30.15
C ARG A 250 25.58 20.22 -31.65
N GLY A 251 24.61 19.83 -32.49
CA GLY A 251 24.77 19.74 -33.94
C GLY A 251 24.61 21.06 -34.70
N GLY A 252 24.32 22.17 -34.00
CA GLY A 252 24.13 23.50 -34.58
C GLY A 252 25.35 24.44 -34.54
N GLU A 253 26.49 23.97 -34.04
CA GLU A 253 27.77 24.70 -34.01
C GLU A 253 28.83 23.96 -34.85
N LEU A 254 28.63 23.89 -36.17
CA LEU A 254 29.68 23.59 -37.15
C LEU A 254 29.48 24.42 -38.42
#